data_AF-A0A0F9LHF4-F1
#
_entry.id   AF-A0A0F9LHF4-F1
#
_cell.length_a   1.000
_cell.length_b   1.000
_cell.length_c   1.000
_cell.angle_alpha   90.00
_cell.angle_beta   90.00
_cell.angle_gamma   90.00
#
_symmetry.space_group_name_H-M   'P 1'
#
loop_
_entity.id
_entity.type
_entity.pdbx_description
1 polymer ?
#
loop_
_entity_poly.entity_id
_entity_poly.type
_entity_poly.pdbx_seq_one_letter_code
_entity_poly.pdbx_strand_id
1 'polypeptide(L)'
;MNPEEFINLGHALIEDENYPAEVRYRTAIGRIYYGILHHIRLVKKLFYIDTDRLHSDLIDKINVQDSTLGNFLENMKEYRTIADYKLNKEINYRSVEDFLKFFNRVLKRLEKEEI
;
A
#
# COMPACT_ATOMS: atom_id res chain seq x y z
N MET A 1 0.11 15.04 6.73
CA MET A 1 -0.54 14.75 5.43
C MET A 1 -1.54 13.63 5.68
N ASN A 2 -2.77 13.76 5.21
CA ASN A 2 -3.84 12.81 5.55
C ASN A 2 -3.63 11.51 4.74
N PRO A 3 -3.58 10.32 5.38
CA PRO A 3 -3.51 9.04 4.65
C PRO A 3 -4.54 8.89 3.52
N GLU A 4 -5.76 9.39 3.74
CA GLU A 4 -6.87 9.28 2.77
C GLU A 4 -6.60 10.08 1.49
N GLU A 5 -5.92 11.24 1.59
CA GLU A 5 -5.58 12.05 0.41
C GLU A 5 -4.67 11.27 -0.55
N PHE A 6 -3.71 10.50 -0.01
CA PHE A 6 -2.84 9.65 -0.82
C PHE A 6 -3.60 8.51 -1.49
N ILE A 7 -4.48 7.85 -0.73
CA ILE A 7 -5.29 6.73 -1.23
C ILE A 7 -6.20 7.24 -2.36
N ASN A 8 -6.93 8.33 -2.12
CA ASN A 8 -7.84 8.94 -3.09
C ASN A 8 -7.12 9.40 -4.35
N LEU A 9 -5.96 10.04 -4.21
CA LEU A 9 -5.12 10.41 -5.35
C LEU A 9 -4.67 9.18 -6.15
N GLY A 10 -4.26 8.12 -5.45
CA GLY A 10 -3.86 6.88 -6.10
C GLY A 10 -5.00 6.25 -6.90
N HIS A 11 -6.21 6.21 -6.36
CA HIS A 11 -7.39 5.74 -7.09
C HIS A 11 -7.70 6.62 -8.31
N ALA A 12 -7.67 7.95 -8.16
CA ALA A 12 -7.91 8.86 -9.27
C ALA A 12 -6.90 8.67 -10.41
N LEU A 13 -5.63 8.40 -10.10
CA LEU A 13 -4.59 8.17 -11.10
C LEU A 13 -4.80 6.90 -11.93
N ILE A 14 -5.46 5.85 -11.41
CA ILE A 14 -5.68 4.61 -12.16
C ILE A 14 -6.51 4.88 -13.41
N GLU A 15 -7.53 5.73 -13.27
CA GLU A 15 -8.50 6.09 -14.30
C GLU A 15 -8.09 7.33 -15.13
N ASP A 16 -6.98 8.00 -14.80
CA ASP A 16 -6.58 9.22 -15.47
C ASP A 16 -5.93 8.95 -16.84
N GLU A 17 -6.77 8.94 -17.89
CA GLU A 17 -6.35 8.70 -19.27
C GLU A 17 -5.42 9.77 -19.85
N ASN A 18 -5.23 10.91 -19.17
CA ASN A 18 -4.29 11.93 -19.63
C ASN A 18 -2.82 11.50 -19.52
N TYR A 19 -2.53 10.42 -18.78
CA TYR A 19 -1.19 9.87 -18.58
C TYR A 19 -1.05 8.46 -19.14
N PRO A 20 0.16 8.04 -19.58
CA PRO A 20 0.40 6.66 -20.01
C PRO A 20 0.02 5.66 -18.91
N ALA A 21 -0.67 4.60 -19.31
CA ALA A 21 -1.26 3.60 -18.39
C ALA A 21 -0.25 3.03 -17.39
N GLU A 22 0.91 2.54 -17.85
CA GLU A 22 1.91 1.98 -16.93
C GLU A 22 2.46 3.02 -15.93
N VAL A 23 2.67 4.26 -16.37
CA VAL A 23 3.22 5.34 -15.54
C VAL A 23 2.24 5.71 -14.43
N ARG A 24 0.95 5.85 -14.77
CA ARG A 24 -0.09 6.17 -13.78
C ARG A 24 -0.35 5.00 -12.83
N TYR A 25 -0.31 3.75 -13.31
CA TYR A 25 -0.44 2.55 -12.48
C TYR A 25 0.69 2.41 -11.45
N ARG A 26 1.95 2.61 -11.87
CA ARG A 26 3.11 2.63 -10.96
C ARG A 26 2.93 3.66 -9.86
N THR A 27 2.58 4.88 -10.26
CA THR A 27 2.38 6.00 -9.34
C THR A 27 1.23 5.71 -8.37
N ALA A 28 0.10 5.20 -8.88
CA ALA A 28 -1.07 4.84 -8.08
C ALA A 28 -0.75 3.80 -6.99
N ILE A 29 -0.07 2.71 -7.35
CA ILE A 29 0.37 1.67 -6.40
C ILE A 29 1.21 2.30 -5.28
N GLY A 30 2.18 3.14 -5.62
CA GLY A 30 3.00 3.86 -4.64
C GLY A 30 2.16 4.70 -3.69
N ARG A 31 1.27 5.55 -4.23
CA ARG A 31 0.42 6.44 -3.41
C ARG A 31 -0.49 5.67 -2.47
N ILE A 32 -1.18 4.65 -2.96
CA ILE A 32 -2.09 3.82 -2.13
C ILE A 32 -1.29 3.09 -1.04
N TYR A 33 -0.14 2.50 -1.39
CA TYR A 33 0.71 1.79 -0.42
C TYR A 33 1.20 2.70 0.70
N TYR A 34 1.71 3.89 0.37
CA TYR A 34 2.15 4.85 1.38
C TYR A 34 0.99 5.36 2.24
N GLY A 35 -0.16 5.63 1.63
CA GLY A 35 -1.37 6.04 2.34
C GLY A 35 -1.82 5.00 3.35
N ILE A 36 -2.01 3.74 2.94
CA ILE A 36 -2.50 2.70 3.84
C ILE A 36 -1.51 2.40 4.98
N LEU A 37 -0.21 2.43 4.70
CA LEU A 37 0.80 2.19 5.72
C LEU A 37 0.81 3.31 6.77
N HIS A 38 0.65 4.57 6.33
CA HIS A 38 0.52 5.69 7.24
C HIS A 38 -0.77 5.60 8.07
N HIS A 39 -1.89 5.19 7.46
CA HIS A 39 -3.15 4.98 8.16
C HIS A 39 -3.02 3.91 9.27
N ILE A 40 -2.46 2.74 8.94
CA ILE A 40 -2.25 1.65 9.91
C ILE A 40 -1.39 2.11 11.08
N ARG A 41 -0.32 2.86 10.81
CA ARG A 41 0.52 3.43 11.87
C ARG A 41 -0.31 4.23 12.88
N LEU A 42 -1.20 5.08 12.39
CA LEU A 42 -2.03 5.95 13.22
C LEU A 42 -3.02 5.13 14.04
N VAL A 43 -3.75 4.20 13.39
CA VAL A 43 -4.75 3.34 14.05
C VAL A 43 -4.10 2.45 15.13
N LYS A 44 -2.98 1.79 14.80
CA LYS A 44 -2.25 0.89 15.71
C LYS A 44 -1.33 1.62 16.70
N LYS A 45 -1.23 2.94 16.63
CA LYS A 45 -0.34 3.78 17.47
C LYS A 45 1.11 3.30 17.50
N LEU A 46 1.62 2.87 16.34
CA LEU A 46 2.97 2.32 16.23
C LEU A 46 3.98 3.46 16.04
N PHE A 47 5.01 3.51 16.90
CA PHE A 47 6.12 4.46 16.81
C PHE A 47 7.34 3.83 16.14
N TYR A 48 8.08 4.64 15.39
CA TYR A 48 9.29 4.22 14.67
C TYR A 48 10.55 4.75 15.35
N ILE A 49 11.64 3.99 15.26
CA ILE A 49 12.98 4.38 15.71
C ILE A 49 13.92 4.54 14.49
N ASP A 50 13.70 3.77 13.42
CA ASP A 50 14.58 3.73 12.23
C ASP A 50 13.79 4.05 10.94
N THR A 51 14.24 5.06 10.21
CA THR A 51 13.64 5.51 8.94
C THR A 51 14.07 4.65 7.75
N ASP A 52 15.23 4.00 7.81
CA ASP A 52 15.81 3.27 6.68
C ASP A 52 15.16 1.90 6.49
N ARG A 53 14.61 1.32 7.56
CA ARG A 53 13.89 0.03 7.57
C ARG A 53 12.40 0.14 7.86
N LEU A 54 11.88 1.36 7.86
CA LEU A 54 10.54 1.72 8.32
C LEU A 54 9.41 0.79 7.84
N HIS A 55 9.42 0.42 6.56
CA HIS A 55 8.40 -0.45 5.98
C HIS A 55 8.48 -1.89 6.47
N SER A 56 9.68 -2.47 6.54
CA SER A 56 9.87 -3.84 7.01
C SER A 56 9.56 -3.94 8.50
N ASP A 57 10.12 -3.04 9.30
CA ASP A 57 9.95 -3.05 10.76
C ASP A 57 8.48 -2.88 11.16
N LEU A 58 7.73 -2.04 10.44
CA LEU A 58 6.30 -1.87 10.69
C LEU A 58 5.53 -3.14 10.36
N ILE A 59 5.81 -3.77 9.21
CA ILE A 59 5.16 -5.01 8.81
C ILE A 59 5.48 -6.14 9.79
N ASP A 60 6.73 -6.25 10.25
CA ASP A 60 7.13 -7.25 11.25
C ASP A 60 6.38 -7.06 12.58
N LYS A 61 6.28 -5.81 13.07
CA LYS A 61 5.47 -5.49 14.26
C LYS A 61 4.00 -5.84 14.08
N ILE A 62 3.45 -5.57 12.91
CA ILE A 62 2.07 -5.93 12.58
C ILE A 62 1.92 -7.45 12.52
N ASN A 63 2.85 -8.17 11.88
CA ASN A 63 2.84 -9.63 11.78
C ASN A 63 2.79 -10.33 13.15
N VAL A 64 3.47 -9.77 14.15
CA VAL A 64 3.44 -10.29 15.53
C VAL A 64 2.04 -10.17 16.16
N GLN A 65 1.27 -9.13 15.80
CA GLN A 65 -0.07 -8.87 16.34
C GLN A 65 -1.17 -9.54 15.51
N ASP A 66 -1.03 -9.48 14.19
CA ASP A 66 -1.93 -10.02 13.19
C ASP A 66 -1.11 -10.43 11.95
N SER A 67 -0.73 -11.71 11.92
CA SER A 67 0.03 -12.30 10.82
C SER A 67 -0.73 -12.28 9.49
N THR A 68 -2.06 -12.29 9.52
CA THR A 68 -2.86 -12.21 8.28
C THR A 68 -2.77 -10.81 7.68
N LEU A 69 -2.91 -9.78 8.51
CA LEU A 69 -2.75 -8.39 8.10
C LEU A 69 -1.34 -8.13 7.58
N GLY A 70 -0.31 -8.55 8.32
CA GLY A 70 1.07 -8.35 7.91
C GLY A 70 1.41 -9.08 6.60
N ASN A 71 0.93 -10.31 6.40
CA ASN A 71 1.07 -11.01 5.11
C ASN A 71 0.45 -10.22 3.93
N PHE A 72 -0.71 -9.58 4.11
CA PHE A 72 -1.28 -8.74 3.05
C PHE A 72 -0.41 -7.52 2.76
N LEU A 73 0.19 -6.91 3.78
CA LEU A 73 1.10 -5.77 3.62
C LEU A 73 2.42 -6.17 2.95
N GLU A 74 2.94 -7.36 3.21
CA GLU A 74 4.11 -7.90 2.50
C GLU A 74 3.84 -8.01 1.00
N ASN A 75 2.68 -8.58 0.63
CA ASN A 75 2.26 -8.66 -0.76
C ASN A 75 2.17 -7.25 -1.38
N MET A 76 1.51 -6.30 -0.71
CA MET A 76 1.42 -4.91 -1.20
C MET A 76 2.80 -4.25 -1.35
N LYS A 77 3.73 -4.51 -0.43
CA LYS A 77 5.11 -4.02 -0.48
C LYS A 77 5.86 -4.57 -1.69
N GLU A 78 5.63 -5.83 -2.07
CA GLU A 78 6.22 -6.41 -3.28
C GLU A 78 5.75 -5.66 -4.53
N TYR A 79 4.43 -5.45 -4.70
CA TYR A 79 3.88 -4.66 -5.81
C TYR A 79 4.47 -3.26 -5.86
N ARG A 80 4.54 -2.57 -4.71
CA ARG A 80 5.15 -1.24 -4.63
C ARG A 80 6.64 -1.27 -4.98
N THR A 81 7.37 -2.30 -4.57
CA THR A 81 8.80 -2.44 -4.90
C THR A 81 9.01 -2.64 -6.40
N ILE A 82 8.14 -3.41 -7.05
CA ILE A 82 8.14 -3.58 -8.50
C ILE A 82 7.82 -2.25 -9.20
N ALA A 83 6.80 -1.54 -8.71
CA ALA A 83 6.36 -0.26 -9.26
C ALA A 83 7.45 0.81 -9.25
N ASP A 84 8.13 0.97 -8.11
CA ASP A 84 9.08 2.06 -7.92
C ASP A 84 10.48 1.73 -8.44
N TYR A 85 10.89 0.46 -8.43
CA TYR A 85 12.31 0.11 -8.64
C TYR A 85 12.59 -0.89 -9.76
N LYS A 86 11.58 -1.61 -10.26
CA LYS A 86 11.78 -2.64 -11.31
C LYS A 86 11.24 -2.15 -12.65
N LEU A 87 11.98 -1.24 -13.27
CA LEU A 87 11.63 -0.65 -14.57
C LEU A 87 11.62 -1.66 -15.74
N ASN A 88 12.23 -2.82 -15.55
CA ASN A 88 12.23 -3.91 -16.53
C ASN A 88 11.02 -4.86 -16.43
N LYS A 89 10.14 -4.67 -15.43
CA LYS A 89 8.92 -5.47 -15.25
C LYS A 89 7.72 -4.60 -15.57
N GLU A 90 6.91 -4.97 -16.56
CA GLU A 90 5.69 -4.24 -16.90
C GLU A 90 4.68 -4.24 -15.74
N ILE A 91 3.99 -3.12 -15.53
CA ILE A 91 2.79 -3.03 -14.71
C ILE A 91 1.60 -2.66 -15.60
N ASN A 92 0.63 -3.57 -15.63
CA ASN A 92 -0.61 -3.40 -16.36
C ASN A 92 -1.80 -3.33 -15.40
N TYR A 93 -2.99 -3.17 -15.96
CA TYR A 93 -4.22 -3.03 -15.19
C TYR A 93 -4.47 -4.24 -14.26
N ARG A 94 -4.16 -5.46 -14.71
CA ARG A 94 -4.30 -6.66 -13.86
C ARG A 94 -3.40 -6.61 -12.62
N SER A 95 -2.18 -6.09 -12.75
CA SER A 95 -1.31 -5.86 -11.59
C SER A 95 -1.92 -4.90 -10.59
N VAL A 96 -2.60 -3.85 -11.06
CA VAL A 96 -3.33 -2.89 -10.22
C VAL A 96 -4.51 -3.56 -9.53
N GLU A 97 -5.32 -4.33 -10.27
CA GLU A 97 -6.46 -5.06 -9.68
C GLU A 97 -6.01 -6.03 -8.59
N ASP A 98 -4.94 -6.79 -8.83
CA ASP A 98 -4.41 -7.73 -7.84
C ASP A 98 -3.85 -7.01 -6.61
N PHE A 99 -3.17 -5.86 -6.80
CA PHE A 99 -2.77 -4.99 -5.69
C PHE A 99 -3.97 -4.47 -4.89
N LEU A 100 -5.03 -3.99 -5.57
CA LEU A 100 -6.24 -3.48 -4.92
C LEU A 100 -7.01 -4.56 -4.15
N LYS A 101 -6.95 -5.83 -4.56
CA LYS A 101 -7.50 -6.94 -3.77
C LYS A 101 -6.82 -7.05 -2.41
N PHE A 102 -5.50 -6.86 -2.32
CA PHE A 102 -4.80 -6.85 -1.04
C PHE A 102 -5.15 -5.61 -0.22
N PHE A 103 -5.18 -4.44 -0.85
CA PHE A 103 -5.61 -3.20 -0.20
C PHE A 103 -7.01 -3.34 0.45
N ASN A 104 -7.98 -3.86 -0.28
CA ASN A 104 -9.34 -4.06 0.25
C ASN A 104 -9.39 -5.08 1.40
N ARG A 105 -8.54 -6.11 1.36
CA ARG A 105 -8.40 -7.07 2.48
C ARG A 105 -7.80 -6.41 3.71
N VAL A 106 -6.84 -5.51 3.53
CA VAL A 106 -6.26 -4.69 4.61
C VAL A 106 -7.33 -3.80 5.23
N LEU A 107 -8.05 -3.01 4.43
CA LEU A 107 -9.13 -2.14 4.94
C LEU A 107 -10.18 -2.90 5.75
N LYS A 108 -10.71 -3.99 5.17
CA LYS A 108 -11.70 -4.85 5.84
C LYS A 108 -11.18 -5.41 7.17
N ARG A 109 -9.87 -5.60 7.30
CA ARG A 109 -9.28 -6.09 8.54
C ARG A 109 -9.17 -4.99 9.59
N LEU A 110 -8.83 -3.77 9.19
CA LEU A 110 -8.78 -2.60 10.06
C LEU A 110 -10.17 -2.24 10.60
N GLU A 111 -11.20 -2.23 9.76
CA GLU A 111 -12.59 -1.97 10.18
C GLU A 111 -13.11 -2.96 11.25
N LYS A 112 -12.63 -4.20 11.22
CA LYS A 112 -13.01 -5.23 12.21
C LYS A 112 -12.39 -5.02 13.58
N GLU A 113 -11.36 -4.19 13.69
CA GLU A 113 -10.68 -3.89 14.96
C GLU A 113 -11.20 -2.61 15.63
N GLU A 114 -11.99 -1.80 14.92
CA GLU A 114 -12.63 -0.60 15.46
C GLU A 114 -13.98 -0.88 16.16
N ILE A 115 -14.35 -2.16 16.34
CA ILE A 115 -15.55 -2.64 17.04
C ILE A 115 -15.16 -3.34 18.35
#